data_AF-A0A4P9WF92-F1
#
_entry.id   AF-A0A4P9WF92-F1
#
_cell.length_a   1.000
_cell.length_b   1.000
_cell.length_c   1.000
_cell.angle_alpha   90.00
_cell.angle_beta   90.00
_cell.angle_gamma   90.00
#
_symmetry.space_group_name_H-M   'P 1'
#
loop_
_entity.id
_entity.type
_entity.pdbx_description
1 polymer ?
#
loop_
_entity_poly.entity_id
_entity_poly.type
_entity_poly.pdbx_seq_one_letter_code
_entity_poly.pdbx_strand_id
1 'polypeptide(L)'
;MGLSEAASASVHVRMRKLIMYGAGGPFYERRDTVTEAGMFASMIVQLPAKYTGGTLAVHHRGQDKKFLFDGPDSANRLYHAVFFADVFHALAPIESGTRLWLTYDLVRAPPGPPPSTTSNAALIARVAATVIRWTAPGASPTLLTNITFSRDHHYTDTNLRFAQLKGRDRAVVEVLKKAGGNRQLLDVHLVMLQMKITTEETWWGGLTIPCMSYRTPRRPSESKPGSTRATRSSCRLHGSI
;
A
#
# COMPACT_ATOMS: atom_id res chain seq x y z
N MET A 1 -9.37 9.77 -19.43
CA MET A 1 -9.08 8.46 -18.80
C MET A 1 -10.37 7.95 -18.18
N GLY A 2 -11.04 7.01 -18.83
CA GLY A 2 -12.32 6.47 -18.38
C GLY A 2 -12.12 5.26 -17.47
N LEU A 3 -12.96 5.14 -16.44
CA LEU A 3 -13.06 3.95 -15.61
C LEU A 3 -13.86 2.90 -16.39
N SER A 4 -13.25 1.77 -16.76
CA SER A 4 -14.00 0.66 -17.36
C SER A 4 -14.71 -0.13 -16.27
N GLU A 5 -16.01 -0.37 -16.46
CA GLU A 5 -16.91 -1.07 -15.56
C GLU A 5 -16.43 -2.47 -15.17
N ALA A 6 -16.36 -2.69 -13.86
CA ALA A 6 -16.51 -4.01 -13.26
C ALA A 6 -17.54 -3.88 -12.15
N ALA A 7 -18.78 -4.28 -12.45
CA ALA A 7 -19.99 -4.31 -11.61
C ALA A 7 -20.33 -2.99 -10.89
N SER A 8 -21.51 -2.44 -11.20
CA SER A 8 -22.16 -1.24 -10.60
C SER A 8 -21.73 -0.98 -9.16
N ALA A 9 -20.64 -0.23 -9.00
CA ALA A 9 -20.20 0.21 -7.71
C ALA A 9 -20.18 1.72 -7.74
N SER A 10 -21.06 2.30 -6.93
CA SER A 10 -21.12 3.74 -6.75
C SER A 10 -19.95 4.17 -5.87
N VAL A 11 -19.44 5.38 -6.14
CA VAL A 11 -18.57 6.11 -5.22
C VAL A 11 -19.43 7.16 -4.54
N HIS A 12 -19.58 7.04 -3.23
CA HIS A 12 -20.19 8.05 -2.39
C HIS A 12 -19.12 9.00 -1.87
N VAL A 13 -19.44 10.29 -1.86
CA VAL A 13 -18.60 11.36 -1.30
C VAL A 13 -19.20 11.75 0.04
N ARG A 14 -18.46 11.54 1.13
CA ARG A 14 -18.93 11.83 2.50
C ARG A 14 -18.13 13.00 3.08
N MET A 15 -18.80 14.11 3.40
CA MET A 15 -18.13 15.24 4.06
C MET A 15 -17.73 14.81 5.47
N ARG A 16 -16.44 14.86 5.78
CA ARG A 16 -15.91 14.45 7.09
C ARG A 16 -15.69 15.66 8.00
N LYS A 17 -15.02 16.70 7.51
CA LYS A 17 -14.69 17.88 8.31
C LYS A 17 -14.39 19.10 7.47
N LEU A 18 -14.67 20.27 8.04
CA LEU A 18 -14.08 21.55 7.66
C LEU A 18 -12.91 21.83 8.59
N ILE A 19 -11.78 22.28 8.07
CA ILE A 19 -10.63 22.68 8.90
C ILE A 19 -10.17 24.06 8.47
N MET A 20 -9.80 24.86 9.46
CA MET A 20 -9.23 26.19 9.31
C MET A 20 -7.86 26.24 9.97
N TYR A 21 -6.87 26.79 9.26
CA TYR A 21 -5.52 27.02 9.79
C TYR A 21 -5.09 28.46 9.53
N GLY A 22 -4.58 29.12 10.58
CA GLY A 22 -3.90 30.41 10.46
C GLY A 22 -2.40 30.26 10.25
N ALA A 23 -1.71 31.40 10.16
CA ALA A 23 -0.25 31.46 10.06
C ALA A 23 0.46 30.68 11.19
N GLY A 24 1.58 30.04 10.87
CA GLY A 24 2.33 29.17 11.77
C GLY A 24 1.66 27.82 12.06
N GLY A 25 0.51 27.53 11.43
CA GLY A 25 -0.26 26.30 11.61
C GLY A 25 0.56 25.00 11.52
N PRO A 26 -0.01 23.88 12.01
CA PRO A 26 0.77 22.69 12.33
C PRO A 26 1.38 22.02 11.09
N PHE A 27 2.69 21.74 11.15
CA PHE A 27 3.39 20.87 10.22
C PHE A 27 3.49 19.47 10.79
N TYR A 28 2.78 18.52 10.19
CA TYR A 28 2.96 17.11 10.50
C TYR A 28 2.60 16.26 9.29
N GLU A 29 3.44 15.25 9.06
CA GLU A 29 3.12 14.15 8.16
C GLU A 29 2.11 13.24 8.86
N ARG A 30 1.06 12.85 8.14
CA ARG A 30 0.08 11.91 8.66
C ARG A 30 -0.44 10.97 7.58
N ARG A 31 -0.99 9.87 8.04
CA ARG A 31 -1.86 9.00 7.27
C ARG A 31 -3.29 9.22 7.73
N ASP A 32 -4.24 9.27 6.81
CA ASP A 32 -5.64 9.42 7.20
C ASP A 32 -6.17 8.12 7.80
N THR A 33 -7.00 8.26 8.83
CA THR A 33 -7.73 7.13 9.41
C THR A 33 -8.83 6.71 8.43
N VAL A 34 -8.88 5.42 8.13
CA VAL A 34 -10.02 4.83 7.43
C VAL A 34 -11.19 4.75 8.40
N THR A 35 -12.25 5.52 8.14
CA THR A 35 -13.38 5.73 9.06
C THR A 35 -14.53 4.76 8.84
N GLU A 36 -14.68 4.21 7.64
CA GLU A 36 -15.78 3.30 7.29
C GLU A 36 -15.40 2.24 6.25
N ALA A 37 -16.21 1.17 6.18
CA ALA A 37 -16.01 0.10 5.22
C ALA A 37 -16.20 0.60 3.77
N GLY A 38 -15.22 0.33 2.92
CA GLY A 38 -15.24 0.78 1.52
C GLY A 38 -14.63 2.17 1.30
N MET A 39 -14.23 2.90 2.35
CA MET A 39 -13.41 4.11 2.20
C MET A 39 -12.05 3.74 1.61
N PHE A 40 -11.70 4.38 0.49
CA PHE A 40 -10.44 4.10 -0.22
C PHE A 40 -9.57 5.33 -0.45
N ALA A 41 -10.14 6.54 -0.41
CA ALA A 41 -9.43 7.77 -0.67
C ALA A 41 -9.98 8.93 0.17
N SER A 42 -9.13 9.92 0.39
CA SER A 42 -9.50 11.22 0.92
C SER A 42 -9.51 12.22 -0.24
N MET A 43 -10.54 13.07 -0.27
CA MET A 43 -10.59 14.24 -1.14
C MET A 43 -10.54 15.50 -0.28
N ILE A 44 -9.66 16.40 -0.65
CA ILE A 44 -9.54 17.72 -0.07
C ILE A 44 -10.08 18.73 -1.08
N VAL A 45 -10.94 19.64 -0.64
CA VAL A 45 -11.40 20.80 -1.40
C VAL A 45 -10.97 22.05 -0.64
N GLN A 46 -9.97 22.75 -1.17
CA GLN A 46 -9.54 24.06 -0.69
C GLN A 46 -10.59 25.09 -1.10
N LEU A 47 -11.18 25.75 -0.09
CA LEU A 47 -12.13 26.83 -0.32
C LEU A 47 -11.39 28.13 -0.64
N PRO A 48 -12.04 29.07 -1.35
CA PRO A 48 -11.40 30.35 -1.69
C PRO A 48 -11.06 31.11 -0.42
N ALA A 49 -9.79 31.47 -0.28
CA ALA A 49 -9.27 32.18 0.89
C ALA A 49 -7.94 32.85 0.54
N LYS A 50 -7.66 34.02 1.13
CA LYS A 50 -6.35 34.70 0.98
C LYS A 50 -5.35 34.12 1.96
N TYR A 51 -4.35 33.39 1.46
CA TYR A 51 -3.24 32.86 2.26
C TYR A 51 -2.00 32.56 1.42
N THR A 52 -0.84 32.39 2.07
CA THR A 52 0.42 31.92 1.46
C THR A 52 1.02 30.74 2.22
N GLY A 53 1.83 29.93 1.55
CA GLY A 53 2.40 28.70 2.11
C GLY A 53 1.40 27.55 2.09
N GLY A 54 1.51 26.60 3.02
CA GLY A 54 0.50 25.53 3.13
C GLY A 54 0.52 24.51 1.99
N THR A 55 1.67 24.30 1.35
CA THR A 55 1.81 23.26 0.31
C THR A 55 1.38 21.90 0.86
N LEU A 56 0.46 21.24 0.16
CA LEU A 56 0.09 19.86 0.44
C LEU A 56 1.05 18.93 -0.31
N ALA A 57 1.83 18.13 0.43
CA ALA A 57 2.69 17.09 -0.13
C ALA A 57 2.05 15.72 0.09
N VAL A 58 2.02 14.89 -0.94
CA VAL A 58 1.52 13.51 -0.90
C VAL A 58 2.61 12.57 -1.38
N HIS A 59 2.97 11.59 -0.54
CA HIS A 59 4.00 10.60 -0.85
C HIS A 59 3.35 9.24 -1.17
N HIS A 60 3.55 8.73 -2.38
CA HIS A 60 3.03 7.44 -2.79
C HIS A 60 3.99 6.75 -3.76
N ARG A 61 4.39 5.50 -3.45
CA ARG A 61 5.30 4.68 -4.27
C ARG A 61 6.65 5.34 -4.58
N GLY A 62 7.25 5.98 -3.59
CA GLY A 62 8.52 6.70 -3.78
C GLY A 62 8.38 7.95 -4.65
N GLN A 63 7.16 8.39 -4.96
CA GLN A 63 6.89 9.62 -5.69
C GLN A 63 6.26 10.65 -4.76
N ASP A 64 6.83 11.85 -4.77
CA ASP A 64 6.26 13.01 -4.11
C ASP A 64 5.47 13.85 -5.10
N LYS A 65 4.22 14.14 -4.74
CA LYS A 65 3.39 15.11 -5.46
C LYS A 65 3.06 16.27 -4.54
N LYS A 66 3.45 17.48 -4.96
CA LYS A 66 3.16 18.72 -4.26
C LYS A 66 2.00 19.45 -4.94
N PHE A 67 1.09 19.95 -4.13
CA PHE A 67 -0.05 20.74 -4.56
C PHE A 67 0.04 22.13 -3.93
N LEU A 68 0.22 23.13 -4.79
CA LEU A 68 0.26 24.55 -4.45
C LEU A 68 -1.15 25.10 -4.66
N PHE A 69 -1.83 25.41 -3.57
CA PHE A 69 -3.21 25.93 -3.58
C PHE A 69 -3.29 27.38 -3.10
N ASP A 70 -2.14 27.96 -2.75
CA ASP A 70 -1.96 29.34 -2.33
C ASP A 70 -1.62 30.26 -3.51
N GLY A 71 -1.38 31.54 -3.23
CA GLY A 71 -1.01 32.55 -4.22
C GLY A 71 -2.14 33.52 -4.59
N PRO A 72 -1.95 34.39 -5.61
CA PRO A 72 -2.86 35.49 -5.91
C PRO A 72 -4.31 35.07 -6.17
N ASP A 73 -4.50 33.92 -6.80
CA ASP A 73 -5.82 33.39 -7.19
C ASP A 73 -6.52 32.61 -6.07
N SER A 74 -5.82 32.32 -4.97
CA SER A 74 -6.36 31.51 -3.85
C SER A 74 -7.65 32.10 -3.27
N ALA A 75 -7.80 33.42 -3.32
CA ALA A 75 -8.99 34.13 -2.86
C ALA A 75 -10.25 33.86 -3.68
N ASN A 76 -10.10 33.45 -4.94
CA ASN A 76 -11.18 33.42 -5.93
C ASN A 76 -11.34 32.05 -6.61
N ARG A 77 -10.59 31.04 -6.16
CA ARG A 77 -10.55 29.73 -6.82
C ARG A 77 -10.69 28.59 -5.82
N LEU A 78 -11.42 27.57 -6.27
CA LEU A 78 -11.46 26.27 -5.62
C LEU A 78 -10.31 25.41 -6.14
N TYR A 79 -9.61 24.75 -5.22
CA TYR A 79 -8.65 23.71 -5.57
C TYR A 79 -9.07 22.39 -4.94
N HIS A 80 -8.62 21.29 -5.52
CA HIS A 80 -8.85 19.98 -4.93
C HIS A 80 -7.68 19.04 -5.16
N ALA A 81 -7.53 18.08 -4.25
CA ALA A 81 -6.66 16.93 -4.40
C ALA A 81 -7.40 15.68 -3.92
N VAL A 82 -7.15 14.57 -4.60
CA VAL A 82 -7.63 13.24 -4.20
C VAL A 82 -6.44 12.33 -4.09
N PHE A 83 -6.34 11.60 -2.97
CA PHE A 83 -5.27 10.65 -2.71
C PHE A 83 -5.77 9.48 -1.88
N PHE A 84 -5.10 8.34 -1.95
CA PHE A 84 -5.52 7.14 -1.22
C PHE A 84 -5.48 7.36 0.31
N ALA A 85 -6.42 6.78 1.05
CA ALA A 85 -6.57 7.05 2.48
C ALA A 85 -5.33 6.63 3.30
N ASP A 86 -4.57 5.65 2.80
CA ASP A 86 -3.40 5.08 3.45
C ASP A 86 -2.05 5.63 2.96
N VAL A 87 -2.03 6.68 2.16
CA VAL A 87 -0.78 7.37 1.82
C VAL A 87 -0.42 8.44 2.84
N PHE A 88 0.88 8.66 3.03
CA PHE A 88 1.35 9.76 3.85
C PHE A 88 1.13 11.07 3.10
N HIS A 89 0.66 12.07 3.83
CA HIS A 89 0.57 13.43 3.37
C HIS A 89 1.00 14.39 4.46
N ALA A 90 1.65 15.47 4.07
CA ALA A 90 2.11 16.52 4.95
C ALA A 90 1.57 17.86 4.45
N LEU A 91 1.32 18.76 5.39
CA LEU A 91 0.95 20.14 5.08
C LEU A 91 2.06 21.05 5.59
N ALA A 92 2.68 21.82 4.69
CA ALA A 92 3.62 22.88 5.06
C ALA A 92 2.94 23.94 5.95
N PRO A 93 3.67 24.68 6.79
CA PRO A 93 3.09 25.78 7.56
C PRO A 93 2.41 26.81 6.65
N ILE A 94 1.34 27.43 7.15
CA ILE A 94 0.78 28.63 6.55
C ILE A 94 1.69 29.79 6.92
N GLU A 95 2.14 30.57 5.95
CA GLU A 95 3.03 31.71 6.17
C GLU A 95 2.24 32.97 6.49
N SER A 96 1.12 33.19 5.79
CA SER A 96 0.24 34.34 6.02
C SER A 96 -1.22 34.01 5.73
N GLY A 97 -2.13 34.79 6.33
CA GLY A 97 -3.57 34.67 6.10
C GLY A 97 -4.22 33.49 6.83
N THR A 98 -5.33 33.02 6.28
CA THR A 98 -6.10 31.90 6.84
C THR A 98 -6.55 30.97 5.72
N ARG A 99 -6.25 29.69 5.90
CA ARG A 99 -6.60 28.64 4.95
C ARG A 99 -7.80 27.86 5.43
N LEU A 100 -8.75 27.61 4.52
CA LEU A 100 -9.98 26.87 4.81
C LEU A 100 -10.16 25.70 3.83
N TRP A 101 -10.39 24.47 4.30
CA TRP A 101 -10.63 23.34 3.41
C TRP A 101 -11.69 22.36 3.94
N LEU A 102 -12.33 21.65 3.03
CA LEU A 102 -13.21 20.53 3.32
C LEU A 102 -12.46 19.24 3.05
N THR A 103 -12.57 18.28 3.98
CA THR A 103 -12.09 16.92 3.78
C THR A 103 -13.28 16.00 3.61
N TYR A 104 -13.25 15.18 2.58
CA TYR A 104 -14.24 14.18 2.25
C TYR A 104 -13.62 12.78 2.22
N ASP A 105 -14.38 11.80 2.65
CA ASP A 105 -14.06 10.39 2.48
C ASP A 105 -14.74 9.88 1.20
N LEU A 106 -13.97 9.22 0.34
CA LEU A 106 -14.48 8.58 -0.87
C LEU A 106 -14.70 7.10 -0.59
N VAL A 107 -15.96 6.68 -0.69
CA VAL A 107 -16.44 5.38 -0.21
C VAL A 107 -17.08 4.61 -1.35
N ARG A 108 -16.64 3.38 -1.57
CA ARG A 108 -17.22 2.48 -2.57
C ARG A 108 -18.38 1.68 -1.96
N ALA A 109 -19.50 1.62 -2.69
CA ALA A 109 -20.64 0.75 -2.35
C ALA A 109 -21.00 -0.16 -3.54
N PRO A 110 -21.04 -1.50 -3.37
CA PRO A 110 -20.64 -2.23 -2.16
C PRO A 110 -19.13 -2.09 -1.88
N PRO A 111 -18.70 -2.27 -0.61
CA PRO A 111 -17.29 -2.25 -0.25
C PRO A 111 -16.50 -3.23 -1.12
N GLY A 112 -15.37 -2.79 -1.61
CA GLY A 112 -14.53 -3.58 -2.48
C GLY A 112 -13.21 -2.89 -2.75
N PRO A 113 -12.29 -3.60 -3.39
CA PRO A 113 -10.99 -3.03 -3.73
C PRO A 113 -11.17 -1.79 -4.63
N PRO A 114 -10.28 -0.78 -4.52
CA PRO A 114 -10.33 0.40 -5.37
C PRO A 114 -10.19 0.01 -6.86
N PRO A 115 -10.85 0.75 -7.77
CA PRO A 115 -10.78 0.45 -9.20
C PRO A 115 -9.34 0.51 -9.73
N SER A 116 -8.94 -0.49 -10.51
CA SER A 116 -7.68 -0.49 -11.27
C SER A 116 -7.94 0.10 -12.66
N THR A 117 -7.09 1.00 -13.12
CA THR A 117 -7.27 1.75 -14.38
C THR A 117 -6.66 1.09 -15.61
N THR A 118 -6.08 -0.12 -15.50
CA THR A 118 -5.35 -0.76 -16.60
C THR A 118 -5.57 -2.27 -16.62
N SER A 119 -5.84 -2.80 -17.81
CA SER A 119 -5.90 -4.25 -18.05
C SER A 119 -4.51 -4.86 -17.89
N ASN A 120 -4.39 -5.86 -17.03
CA ASN A 120 -3.15 -6.58 -16.76
C ASN A 120 -2.89 -7.74 -17.74
N ALA A 121 -3.62 -7.84 -18.86
CA ALA A 121 -3.59 -9.01 -19.75
C ALA A 121 -2.18 -9.37 -20.26
N ALA A 122 -1.41 -8.40 -20.75
CA ALA A 122 -0.05 -8.64 -21.23
C ALA A 122 0.90 -9.08 -20.10
N LEU A 123 0.74 -8.52 -18.89
CA LEU A 123 1.50 -8.92 -17.71
C LEU A 123 1.17 -10.35 -17.28
N ILE A 124 -0.13 -10.71 -17.29
CA ILE A 124 -0.60 -12.07 -17.00
C ILE A 124 0.06 -13.07 -17.95
N ALA A 125 0.04 -12.80 -19.26
CA ALA A 125 0.65 -13.68 -20.26
C ALA A 125 2.16 -13.86 -20.05
N ARG A 126 2.88 -12.75 -19.75
CA ARG A 126 4.33 -12.80 -19.48
C ARG A 126 4.67 -13.58 -18.22
N VAL A 127 3.91 -13.39 -17.14
CA VAL A 127 4.12 -14.14 -15.89
C VAL A 127 3.81 -15.61 -16.10
N ALA A 128 2.70 -15.95 -16.77
CA ALA A 128 2.35 -17.34 -17.06
C ALA A 128 3.45 -18.07 -17.85
N ALA A 129 3.97 -17.45 -18.92
CA ALA A 129 5.07 -18.01 -19.70
C ALA A 129 6.35 -18.20 -18.86
N THR A 130 6.62 -17.30 -17.92
CA THR A 130 7.78 -17.41 -17.01
C THR A 130 7.62 -18.57 -16.04
N VAL A 131 6.45 -18.71 -15.42
CA VAL A 131 6.15 -19.80 -14.48
C VAL A 131 6.21 -21.16 -15.18
N ILE A 132 5.70 -21.27 -16.41
CA ILE A 132 5.78 -22.51 -17.21
C ILE A 132 7.23 -22.93 -17.42
N ARG A 133 8.13 -21.98 -17.75
CA ARG A 133 9.55 -22.27 -17.91
C ARG A 133 10.22 -22.70 -16.61
N TRP A 134 9.84 -22.12 -15.48
CA TRP A 134 10.39 -22.48 -14.17
C TRP A 134 9.96 -23.85 -13.67
N THR A 135 8.77 -24.28 -14.07
CA THR A 135 8.17 -25.57 -13.69
C THR A 135 8.41 -26.68 -14.73
N ALA A 136 9.15 -26.38 -15.81
CA ALA A 136 9.47 -27.35 -16.84
C ALA A 136 10.40 -28.45 -16.32
N PRO A 137 10.23 -29.71 -16.78
CA PRO A 137 11.14 -30.80 -16.43
C PRO A 137 12.59 -30.46 -16.79
N GLY A 138 13.52 -30.61 -15.84
CA GLY A 138 14.93 -30.27 -16.02
C GLY A 138 15.30 -28.82 -15.67
N ALA A 139 14.35 -27.99 -15.23
CA ALA A 139 14.66 -26.69 -14.64
C ALA A 139 15.45 -26.85 -13.32
N SER A 140 16.46 -26.00 -13.11
CA SER A 140 17.38 -26.11 -11.97
C SER A 140 16.63 -25.97 -10.62
N PRO A 141 16.87 -26.85 -9.63
CA PRO A 141 16.17 -26.85 -8.33
C PRO A 141 16.57 -25.68 -7.40
N THR A 142 17.43 -24.77 -7.86
CA THR A 142 17.86 -23.59 -7.08
C THR A 142 16.90 -22.41 -7.20
N LEU A 143 15.85 -22.50 -8.02
CA LEU A 143 14.83 -21.45 -8.13
C LEU A 143 14.06 -21.35 -6.81
N LEU A 144 14.15 -20.18 -6.18
CA LEU A 144 13.47 -19.78 -4.95
C LEU A 144 12.04 -20.31 -4.94
N THR A 145 11.77 -21.31 -4.11
CA THR A 145 10.43 -21.90 -3.92
C THR A 145 9.43 -20.89 -3.35
N ASN A 146 9.91 -19.78 -2.79
CA ASN A 146 9.11 -18.67 -2.29
C ASN A 146 9.64 -17.35 -2.83
N ILE A 147 8.79 -16.59 -3.53
CA ILE A 147 9.07 -15.21 -3.95
C ILE A 147 8.20 -14.29 -3.10
N THR A 148 8.84 -13.33 -2.43
CA THR A 148 8.15 -12.32 -1.62
C THR A 148 8.13 -10.98 -2.35
N PHE A 149 7.00 -10.29 -2.29
CA PHE A 149 6.85 -8.92 -2.79
C PHE A 149 6.70 -7.97 -1.61
N SER A 150 7.48 -6.88 -1.61
CA SER A 150 7.23 -5.78 -0.69
C SER A 150 5.85 -5.17 -0.95
N ARG A 151 5.21 -4.70 0.13
CA ARG A 151 3.87 -4.12 0.08
C ARG A 151 3.94 -2.62 -0.12
N ASP A 152 3.15 -2.12 -1.05
CA ASP A 152 3.02 -0.67 -1.29
C ASP A 152 2.04 -0.02 -0.30
N HIS A 153 1.12 -0.79 0.29
CA HIS A 153 0.13 -0.27 1.24
C HIS A 153 0.26 -0.89 2.63
N HIS A 154 -0.10 -0.07 3.61
CA HIS A 154 -0.25 -0.49 4.98
C HIS A 154 -1.61 -1.18 5.20
N TYR A 155 -1.53 -2.36 5.78
CA TYR A 155 -2.62 -3.28 6.14
C TYR A 155 -2.31 -3.71 7.57
N THR A 156 -3.32 -3.67 8.40
CA THR A 156 -3.35 -4.19 9.77
C THR A 156 -3.73 -5.68 9.73
N ASP A 157 -3.57 -6.38 10.86
CA ASP A 157 -4.09 -7.75 11.03
C ASP A 157 -5.57 -7.87 10.66
N THR A 158 -6.34 -6.81 10.92
CA THR A 158 -7.78 -6.80 10.69
C THR A 158 -8.18 -6.65 9.22
N ASN A 159 -7.30 -6.11 8.35
CA ASN A 159 -7.64 -5.82 6.95
C ASN A 159 -6.69 -6.43 5.90
N LEU A 160 -5.72 -7.25 6.30
CA LEU A 160 -4.90 -8.02 5.36
C LEU A 160 -5.69 -9.21 4.79
N ARG A 161 -6.49 -8.95 3.76
CA ARG A 161 -7.28 -9.97 3.04
C ARG A 161 -7.22 -9.72 1.54
N PHE A 162 -7.31 -10.78 0.74
CA PHE A 162 -7.25 -10.66 -0.72
C PHE A 162 -8.26 -9.67 -1.30
N ALA A 163 -9.49 -9.64 -0.76
CA ALA A 163 -10.54 -8.73 -1.18
C ALA A 163 -10.28 -7.25 -0.81
N GLN A 164 -9.34 -6.98 0.10
CA GLN A 164 -9.06 -5.65 0.65
C GLN A 164 -7.70 -5.10 0.19
N LEU A 165 -6.97 -5.83 -0.66
CA LEU A 165 -5.75 -5.33 -1.27
C LEU A 165 -6.04 -4.10 -2.15
N LYS A 166 -5.12 -3.14 -2.12
CA LYS A 166 -5.21 -1.86 -2.81
C LYS A 166 -4.08 -1.71 -3.82
N GLY A 167 -4.32 -0.87 -4.83
CA GLY A 167 -3.31 -0.44 -5.80
C GLY A 167 -2.45 -1.58 -6.37
N ARG A 168 -1.12 -1.44 -6.25
CA ARG A 168 -0.14 -2.40 -6.79
C ARG A 168 -0.28 -3.78 -6.15
N ASP A 169 -0.48 -3.86 -4.83
CA ASP A 169 -0.57 -5.15 -4.13
C ASP A 169 -1.69 -6.01 -4.71
N ARG A 170 -2.84 -5.38 -4.98
CA ARG A 170 -3.94 -6.04 -5.68
C ARG A 170 -3.55 -6.46 -7.08
N ALA A 171 -2.97 -5.54 -7.86
CA ALA A 171 -2.60 -5.81 -9.26
C ALA A 171 -1.61 -6.98 -9.37
N VAL A 172 -0.61 -7.04 -8.48
CA VAL A 172 0.36 -8.15 -8.42
C VAL A 172 -0.34 -9.45 -8.08
N VAL A 173 -1.19 -9.48 -7.05
CA VAL A 173 -1.92 -10.69 -6.69
C VAL A 173 -2.87 -11.14 -7.80
N GLU A 174 -3.59 -10.21 -8.44
CA GLU A 174 -4.46 -10.52 -9.58
C GLU A 174 -3.67 -11.12 -10.74
N VAL A 175 -2.51 -10.54 -11.06
CA VAL A 175 -1.61 -11.07 -12.09
C VAL A 175 -1.15 -12.48 -11.74
N LEU A 176 -0.65 -12.71 -10.52
CA LEU A 176 -0.14 -14.01 -10.09
C LEU A 176 -1.24 -15.08 -10.07
N LYS A 177 -2.41 -14.77 -9.50
CA LYS A 177 -3.55 -15.70 -9.46
C LYS A 177 -4.06 -16.06 -10.86
N LYS A 178 -4.14 -15.08 -11.76
CA LYS A 178 -4.58 -15.33 -13.15
C LYS A 178 -3.50 -16.04 -13.98
N ALA A 179 -2.23 -15.73 -13.75
CA ALA A 179 -1.11 -16.35 -14.45
C ALA A 179 -0.90 -17.83 -14.08
N GLY A 180 -1.28 -18.22 -12.86
CA GLY A 180 -1.31 -19.64 -12.45
C GLY A 180 -2.26 -20.49 -13.29
N GLY A 181 -3.24 -19.86 -13.96
CA GLY A 181 -4.23 -20.50 -14.82
C GLY A 181 -5.05 -21.58 -14.12
N ASN A 182 -5.77 -22.39 -14.91
CA ASN A 182 -6.53 -23.55 -14.40
C ASN A 182 -5.63 -24.68 -13.86
N ARG A 183 -4.31 -24.60 -14.11
CA ARG A 183 -3.32 -25.59 -13.69
C ARG A 183 -2.81 -25.37 -12.27
N GLN A 184 -3.23 -24.29 -11.58
CA GLN A 184 -2.77 -23.91 -10.24
C GLN A 184 -1.24 -23.95 -10.09
N LEU A 185 -0.52 -23.38 -11.06
CA LEU A 185 0.95 -23.41 -11.06
C LEU A 185 1.59 -22.59 -9.92
N LEU A 186 0.81 -21.77 -9.22
CA LEU A 186 1.26 -20.90 -8.15
C LEU A 186 0.28 -20.95 -6.97
N ASP A 187 0.82 -21.17 -5.78
CA ASP A 187 0.13 -20.90 -4.52
C ASP A 187 0.44 -19.47 -4.05
N VAL A 188 -0.58 -18.61 -4.01
CA VAL A 188 -0.42 -17.21 -3.59
C VAL A 188 -0.94 -17.05 -2.17
N HIS A 189 -0.08 -16.56 -1.27
CA HIS A 189 -0.41 -16.33 0.14
C HIS A 189 -0.21 -14.85 0.52
N LEU A 190 -1.03 -14.36 1.46
CA LEU A 190 -0.76 -13.12 2.17
C LEU A 190 -0.12 -13.45 3.51
N VAL A 191 1.01 -12.82 3.80
CA VAL A 191 1.76 -13.04 5.04
C VAL A 191 2.10 -11.71 5.70
N MET A 192 2.02 -11.66 7.02
CA MET A 192 2.66 -10.60 7.81
C MET A 192 4.01 -11.10 8.30
N LEU A 193 5.06 -10.37 7.94
CA LEU A 193 6.42 -10.63 8.40
C LEU A 193 6.72 -9.65 9.55
N GLN A 194 7.08 -10.18 10.71
CA GLN A 194 7.61 -9.39 11.82
C GLN A 194 9.12 -9.56 11.82
N MET A 195 9.85 -8.49 11.49
CA MET A 195 11.30 -8.47 11.62
C MET A 195 11.65 -8.06 13.05
N LYS A 196 12.20 -8.99 13.83
CA LYS A 196 12.74 -8.70 15.16
C LYS A 196 14.23 -8.39 14.98
N ILE A 197 14.61 -7.13 15.12
CA ILE A 197 16.01 -6.74 15.18
C ILE A 197 16.45 -6.97 16.63
N THR A 198 17.31 -7.95 16.85
CA THR A 198 17.98 -8.14 18.13
C THR A 198 19.35 -7.51 18.02
N THR A 199 19.61 -6.46 18.78
CA THR A 199 20.95 -5.92 18.96
C THR A 199 21.64 -6.73 20.05
N GLU A 200 22.68 -7.47 19.70
CA GLU A 200 23.66 -7.95 20.69
C GLU A 200 24.74 -6.88 20.81
N GLU A 201 24.90 -6.31 22.00
CA GLU A 201 26.06 -5.48 22.32
C GLU A 201 27.28 -6.39 22.49
N THR A 202 28.08 -6.52 21.44
CA THR A 202 29.42 -7.10 21.57
C THR A 202 30.42 -6.00 21.86
N TRP A 203 31.17 -6.15 22.96
CA TRP A 203 32.15 -5.20 23.52
C TRP A 203 33.36 -4.86 22.63
N TRP A 204 33.34 -5.22 21.34
CA TRP A 204 34.33 -4.82 20.35
C TRP A 204 33.61 -4.47 19.03
N GLY A 205 33.55 -3.18 18.70
CA GLY A 205 33.24 -2.62 17.36
C GLY A 205 32.25 -3.41 16.48
N GLY A 206 30.95 -3.19 16.70
CA GLY A 206 29.86 -4.00 16.15
C GLY A 206 29.72 -4.01 14.62
N LEU A 207 29.60 -5.22 14.07
CA LEU A 207 29.01 -5.50 12.76
C LEU A 207 27.55 -5.95 12.97
N THR A 208 26.59 -5.22 12.44
CA THR A 208 25.16 -5.53 12.58
C THR A 208 24.77 -6.70 11.67
N ILE A 209 24.30 -7.83 12.24
CA ILE A 209 23.74 -8.94 11.46
C ILE A 209 22.23 -9.02 11.70
N PRO A 210 21.37 -8.58 10.75
CA PRO A 210 19.93 -8.75 10.89
C PRO A 210 19.55 -10.23 10.71
N CYS A 211 19.03 -10.86 11.76
CA CYS A 211 18.50 -12.22 11.70
C CYS A 211 17.00 -12.18 11.34
N MET A 212 16.63 -12.76 10.19
CA MET A 212 15.25 -12.81 9.72
C MET A 212 14.58 -14.11 10.16
N SER A 213 13.46 -14.04 10.87
CA SER A 213 12.62 -15.20 11.19
C SER A 213 11.24 -15.01 10.56
N TYR A 214 10.66 -16.08 10.02
CA TYR A 214 9.32 -16.07 9.46
C TYR A 214 8.50 -17.23 10.03
N ARG A 215 7.18 -17.06 10.10
CA ARG A 215 6.24 -18.08 10.56
C ARG A 215 5.31 -18.44 9.40
N THR A 216 5.34 -19.68 8.92
CA THR A 216 4.42 -20.17 7.89
C THR A 216 3.13 -20.71 8.52
N PRO A 217 1.96 -20.58 7.86
CA PRO A 217 0.74 -21.27 8.28
C PRO A 217 0.85 -22.80 8.10
N ARG A 218 0.16 -23.58 8.93
CA ARG A 218 0.10 -25.06 8.80
C ARG A 218 -0.54 -25.46 7.47
N ARG A 219 0.01 -26.48 6.81
CA ARG A 219 -0.73 -27.23 5.77
C ARG A 219 -1.87 -28.01 6.44
N PRO A 220 -3.07 -28.08 5.83
CA PRO A 220 -4.22 -28.79 6.41
C PRO A 220 -4.00 -30.30 6.65
N SER A 221 -2.96 -30.92 6.07
CA SER A 221 -2.73 -32.36 6.14
C SER A 221 -1.80 -32.83 7.28
N GLU A 222 -1.26 -31.93 8.11
CA GLU A 222 -0.36 -32.30 9.21
C GLU A 222 -1.00 -32.00 10.57
N SER A 223 -1.97 -32.83 10.96
CA SER A 223 -2.48 -32.90 12.33
C SER A 223 -2.19 -34.28 12.92
N LYS A 224 -0.95 -34.49 13.39
CA LYS A 224 -0.69 -35.47 14.45
C LYS A 224 -0.51 -34.71 15.78
N PRO A 225 -1.17 -35.14 16.88
CA PRO A 225 -0.95 -34.52 18.19
C PRO A 225 0.45 -34.89 18.67
N GLY A 226 1.30 -33.90 18.93
CA GLY A 226 2.62 -34.09 19.54
C GLY A 226 3.84 -33.55 18.77
N SER A 227 3.69 -32.94 17.58
CA SER A 227 4.86 -32.39 16.88
C SER A 227 5.25 -31.00 17.43
N THR A 228 6.48 -30.91 17.93
CA THR A 228 7.12 -29.66 18.34
C THR A 228 7.23 -28.68 17.17
N ARG A 229 7.09 -27.39 17.48
CA ARG A 229 7.12 -26.26 16.54
C ARG A 229 8.48 -26.18 15.85
N ALA A 230 8.56 -26.48 14.55
CA ALA A 230 9.78 -26.28 13.79
C ALA A 230 9.94 -24.80 13.41
N THR A 231 10.66 -24.04 14.23
CA THR A 231 11.21 -22.74 13.84
C THR A 231 12.40 -23.00 12.93
N ARG A 232 12.30 -22.68 11.63
CA ARG A 232 13.46 -22.71 10.74
C ARG A 232 14.11 -21.33 10.73
N SER A 233 15.33 -21.24 11.25
CA SER A 233 16.24 -20.12 11.06
C SER A 233 17.08 -20.38 9.81
N SER A 234 17.31 -19.34 9.01
CA SER A 234 18.20 -19.39 7.85
C SER A 234 19.04 -18.12 7.87
N CYS A 235 20.27 -18.21 8.36
CA CYS A 235 21.27 -17.17 8.17
C CYS A 235 21.91 -17.37 6.78
N ARG A 236 21.74 -16.42 5.87
CA ARG A 236 22.56 -16.35 4.66
C ARG A 236 23.34 -15.03 4.64
N LEU A 237 24.65 -15.16 4.57
CA LEU A 237 25.59 -14.09 4.23
C LEU A 237 25.22 -13.56 2.84
N HIS A 238 24.81 -12.29 2.74
CA HIS A 238 24.79 -11.59 1.46
C HIS A 238 26.19 -11.01 1.24
N GLY A 239 26.96 -11.67 0.38
CA GLY A 239 28.14 -11.06 -0.23
C GLY A 239 27.67 -10.18 -1.39
N SER A 240 27.96 -8.89 -1.30
CA SER A 240 27.74 -7.91 -2.37
C SER A 240 28.81 -8.03 -3.45
N ILE A 241 28.40 -7.99 -4.71
CA ILE A 241 29.09 -7.28 -5.79
C ILE A 241 28.02 -6.51 -6.55
#